data_AF-A0A6G3RWS2-F1
#
_entry.id   AF-A0A6G3RWS2-F1
#
_cell.length_a   1.000
_cell.length_b   1.000
_cell.length_c   1.000
_cell.angle_alpha   90.00
_cell.angle_beta   90.00
_cell.angle_gamma   90.00
#
_symmetry.space_group_name_H-M   'P 1'
#
loop_
_entity.id
_entity.type
_entity.pdbx_description
1 polymer ?
#
loop_
_entity_poly.entity_id
_entity_poly.type
_entity_poly.pdbx_seq_one_letter_code
_entity_poly.pdbx_strand_id
1 'polypeptide(L)' 'GDHVTVEARAERGARLHVGSVAATLALPGQAKGEARYDVRLTVADGARLDWLPEQLISAGGSELRVTTR' A
#
# COMPACT_ATOMS: atom_id res chain seq x y z
N GLY A 1 11.35 6.74 8.73
CA GLY A 1 11.26 5.30 8.94
C GLY A 1 11.30 4.61 7.59
N ASP A 2 10.77 3.40 7.50
CA ASP A 2 10.66 2.66 6.24
C ASP A 2 9.72 3.37 5.27
N HIS A 3 10.08 3.41 3.98
CA HIS A 3 9.27 3.97 2.92
C HIS A 3 8.95 2.88 1.90
N VAL A 4 7.67 2.59 1.71
CA VAL A 4 7.16 1.61 0.74
C VAL A 4 6.29 2.35 -0.28
N THR A 5 6.52 2.09 -1.57
CA THR A 5 5.65 2.56 -2.65
C THR A 5 5.19 1.40 -3.49
N VAL A 6 3.88 1.32 -3.73
CA VAL A 6 3.27 0.36 -4.66
C VAL A 6 2.62 1.13 -5.79
N GLU A 7 3.06 0.87 -7.01
CA GLU A 7 2.46 1.41 -8.22
C GLU A 7 1.86 0.28 -9.05
N ALA A 8 0.57 0.40 -9.38
CA ALA A 8 -0.12 -0.58 -10.19
C ALA A 8 -0.98 0.11 -11.25
N ARG A 9 -0.89 -0.38 -12.48
CA ARG A 9 -1.61 0.18 -13.62
C ARG A 9 -2.35 -0.92 -14.37
N ALA A 10 -3.69 -0.82 -14.39
CA ALA A 10 -4.54 -1.64 -15.23
C ALA A 10 -4.77 -0.90 -16.56
N GLU A 11 -4.13 -1.37 -17.63
CA GLU A 11 -4.30 -0.82 -18.98
C GLU A 11 -5.68 -1.13 -19.57
N ARG A 12 -6.02 -0.50 -20.70
CA ARG A 12 -7.34 -0.59 -21.34
C ARG A 12 -7.83 -2.03 -21.46
N GLY A 13 -9.01 -2.31 -20.91
CA GLY A 13 -9.64 -3.64 -20.94
C GLY A 13 -8.99 -4.69 -20.02
N ALA A 14 -7.93 -4.37 -19.29
CA ALA A 14 -7.25 -5.30 -18.39
C ALA A 14 -8.07 -5.57 -17.12
N ARG A 15 -7.83 -6.74 -16.52
CA ARG A 15 -8.34 -7.10 -15.19
C ARG A 15 -7.15 -7.46 -14.31
N LEU A 16 -6.80 -6.58 -13.38
CA LEU A 16 -5.66 -6.73 -12.48
C LEU A 16 -6.15 -7.00 -11.06
N HIS A 17 -5.64 -8.06 -10.44
CA HIS A 17 -5.84 -8.31 -9.01
C HIS A 17 -4.49 -8.14 -8.31
N VAL A 18 -4.44 -7.28 -7.30
CA VAL A 18 -3.25 -7.08 -6.48
C VAL A 18 -3.60 -7.41 -5.04
N GLY A 19 -3.02 -8.48 -4.52
CA GLY A 19 -3.12 -8.86 -3.12
C GLY A 19 -1.75 -8.90 -2.43
N SER A 20 -1.73 -9.23 -1.15
CA SER A 20 -0.49 -9.56 -0.44
C SER A 20 -0.65 -10.90 0.30
N VAL A 21 0.46 -11.42 0.81
CA VAL A 21 0.51 -12.74 1.48
C VAL A 21 0.63 -12.64 3.00
N ALA A 22 0.97 -11.46 3.50
CA ALA A 22 1.19 -11.22 4.92
C ALA A 22 0.73 -9.81 5.30
N ALA A 23 0.27 -9.70 6.55
CA ALA A 23 -0.06 -8.42 7.16
C ALA A 23 1.16 -7.49 7.17
N THR A 24 0.91 -6.20 6.97
CA THR A 24 1.93 -5.16 7.10
C THR A 24 1.94 -4.66 8.54
N LEU A 25 3.05 -4.85 9.26
CA LEU A 25 3.22 -4.39 10.64
C LEU A 25 3.98 -3.06 10.66
N ALA A 26 3.36 -1.99 11.18
CA ALA A 26 4.06 -0.76 11.53
C ALA A 26 4.53 -0.85 12.99
N LEU A 27 5.84 -0.94 13.17
CA LEU A 27 6.47 -1.03 14.48
C LEU A 27 7.06 0.33 14.90
N PRO A 28 7.26 0.58 16.21
CA PRO A 28 8.00 1.74 16.67
C PRO A 28 9.41 1.75 16.09
N GLY A 29 9.75 2.81 15.36
CA GLY A 29 11.08 2.97 14.80
C GLY A 29 12.12 3.19 15.90
N GLN A 30 13.28 2.54 15.77
CA GLN A 30 14.43 2.80 16.66
C GLN A 30 15.05 4.19 16.42
N ALA A 31 14.88 4.73 15.20
CA ALA A 31 15.27 6.09 14.83
C ALA A 31 14.03 6.98 14.69
N LYS A 32 14.14 8.24 15.09
CA LYS A 32 13.06 9.23 14.92
C LYS A 32 12.80 9.46 13.44
N GLY A 33 11.63 9.05 12.97
CA GLY A 33 11.13 9.41 11.64
C GLY A 33 9.94 8.57 11.21
N GLU A 34 8.88 9.26 10.81
CA GLU A 34 7.65 8.71 10.22
C GLU A 34 7.95 7.63 9.15
N ALA A 35 7.31 6.47 9.23
CA ALA A 35 7.26 5.49 8.15
C ALA A 35 6.20 5.89 7.12
N ARG A 36 6.39 5.52 5.85
CA ARG A 36 5.49 5.88 4.75
C ARG A 36 5.09 4.68 3.93
N TYR A 37 3.81 4.61 3.60
CA TYR A 37 3.27 3.63 2.66
C TYR A 37 2.38 4.35 1.63
N ASP A 38 2.91 4.50 0.42
CA ASP A 38 2.22 5.18 -0.69
C ASP A 38 1.75 4.16 -1.73
N VAL A 39 0.46 4.15 -2.01
CA VAL A 39 -0.18 3.31 -3.02
C VAL A 39 -0.72 4.20 -4.14
N ARG A 40 -0.35 3.87 -5.38
CA ARG A 40 -0.73 4.61 -6.59
C ARG A 40 -1.34 3.66 -7.60
N LEU A 41 -2.64 3.78 -7.80
CA LEU A 41 -3.42 2.90 -8.66
C LEU A 41 -3.93 3.69 -9.86
N THR A 42 -3.67 3.19 -11.07
CA THR A 42 -4.21 3.78 -12.29
C THR A 42 -5.04 2.76 -13.03
N VAL A 43 -6.28 3.11 -13.36
CA VAL A 43 -7.23 2.26 -14.07
C VAL A 43 -7.62 2.96 -15.37
N ALA A 44 -7.27 2.37 -16.50
CA ALA A 44 -7.64 2.89 -17.82
C ALA A 44 -9.09 2.55 -18.18
N ASP A 45 -9.60 3.14 -19.27
CA ASP A 45 -10.97 2.90 -19.75
C ASP A 45 -11.27 1.40 -19.92
N GLY A 46 -12.40 0.98 -19.39
CA GLY A 46 -12.86 -0.41 -19.46
C GLY A 46 -11.96 -1.41 -18.72
N ALA A 47 -10.97 -0.95 -17.96
CA ALA A 47 -10.15 -1.79 -17.11
C ALA A 47 -10.80 -1.99 -15.74
N ARG A 48 -10.35 -3.02 -15.03
CA ARG A 48 -10.70 -3.32 -13.64
C ARG A 48 -9.42 -3.57 -12.84
N LEU A 49 -9.35 -2.98 -11.65
CA LEU A 49 -8.30 -3.24 -10.68
C LEU A 49 -8.95 -3.58 -9.33
N ASP A 50 -8.67 -4.75 -8.81
CA ASP A 50 -9.06 -5.18 -7.48
C ASP A 50 -7.84 -5.09 -6.54
N TRP A 51 -7.87 -4.13 -5.61
CA TRP A 51 -6.82 -3.90 -4.61
C TRP A 51 -7.21 -4.55 -3.29
N LEU A 52 -6.54 -5.65 -2.95
CA LEU A 52 -6.88 -6.57 -1.86
C LEU A 52 -5.66 -6.89 -0.98
N PRO A 53 -4.97 -5.88 -0.41
CA PRO A 53 -3.84 -6.14 0.48
C PRO A 53 -4.32 -6.80 1.78
N GLU A 54 -3.44 -7.58 2.40
CA GLU A 54 -3.61 -8.04 3.76
C GLU A 54 -3.62 -6.87 4.76
N GLN A 55 -4.04 -7.16 5.98
CA GLN A 55 -4.25 -6.18 7.03
C GLN A 55 -2.99 -5.37 7.34
N LEU A 56 -3.19 -4.08 7.57
CA LEU A 56 -2.19 -3.21 8.15
C LEU A 56 -2.44 -3.11 9.65
N ILE A 57 -1.42 -3.43 10.46
CA ILE A 57 -1.49 -3.38 11.91
C ILE A 57 -0.51 -2.32 12.41
N SER A 58 -1.02 -1.32 13.10
CA SER A 58 -0.22 -0.27 13.74
C SER A 58 0.03 -0.65 15.20
N ALA A 59 1.29 -0.94 15.55
CA ALA A 59 1.67 -1.21 16.92
C ALA A 59 1.73 0.09 17.73
N GLY A 60 1.55 -0.02 19.06
CA GLY A 60 1.61 1.14 19.96
C GLY A 60 2.95 1.86 19.87
N GLY A 61 2.92 3.19 19.67
CA GLY A 61 4.11 4.02 19.49
C GLY A 61 4.70 4.00 18.07
N SER A 62 4.04 3.36 17.11
CA SER A 62 4.41 3.50 15.69
C SER A 62 3.93 4.84 15.12
N GLU A 63 4.70 5.37 14.17
CA GLU A 63 4.34 6.54 13.38
C GLU A 63 4.35 6.14 11.91
N LEU A 64 3.18 5.99 11.32
CA LEU A 64 3.00 5.59 9.92
C LEU A 64 2.04 6.55 9.22
N ARG A 65 2.45 7.03 8.05
CA ARG A 65 1.59 7.72 7.08
C ARG A 65 1.28 6.80 5.92
N VAL A 66 -0.02 6.62 5.65
CA VAL A 66 -0.50 5.87 4.50
C VAL A 66 -1.20 6.82 3.54
N THR A 67 -0.84 6.77 2.27
CA THR A 67 -1.52 7.50 1.20
C THR A 67 -1.95 6.52 0.12
N THR A 68 -3.24 6.48 -0.21
CA THR A 68 -3.76 5.69 -1.34
C THR A 68 -4.45 6.62 -2.32
N ARG A 69 -4.05 6.58 -3.59
CA ARG A 69 -4.62 7.40 -4.67
C ARG A 69 -4.74 6.64 -5.97
#